data_AF-A0A933X6H4-F1
#
_entry.id   AF-A0A933X6H4-F1
#
_cell.length_a   1.000
_cell.length_b   1.000
_cell.length_c   1.000
_cell.angle_alpha   90.00
_cell.angle_beta   90.00
_cell.angle_gamma   90.00
#
_symmetry.space_group_name_H-M   'P 1'
#
loop_
_entity.id
_entity.type
_entity.pdbx_description
1 polymer ?
#
loop_
_entity_poly.entity_id
_entity_poly.type
_entity_poly.pdbx_seq_one_letter_code
_entity_poly.pdbx_strand_id
1 'polypeptide(L)'
;MNLPQAEPFKTCPKCGARWPLRADFLKDPEVTLAGFQLGPGGHTSGFFLFHHQKCGTSLAIYLPPFADLAKGPIVWRSKCSVGLPASFCLAPGTSTSCPLECVCEFVWDVTQAIQQWPKGAAPRA
;
A
#
# COMPACT_ATOMS: atom_id res chain seq x y z
N MET A 1 24.76 -3.62 28.69
CA MET A 1 24.33 -2.58 27.74
C MET A 1 23.54 -3.28 26.65
N ASN A 2 22.22 -3.12 26.62
CA ASN A 2 21.36 -3.77 25.62
C ASN A 2 21.23 -2.80 24.44
N LEU A 3 21.85 -3.10 23.29
CA LEU A 3 21.62 -2.30 22.08
C LEU A 3 20.13 -2.42 21.69
N PRO A 4 19.44 -1.32 21.34
CA PRO A 4 18.10 -1.42 20.78
C PRO A 4 18.18 -2.19 19.48
N GLN A 5 17.52 -3.36 19.44
CA GLN A 5 17.34 -4.09 18.18
C GLN A 5 16.43 -3.26 17.29
N ALA A 6 16.79 -3.09 16.02
CA ALA A 6 15.97 -2.39 15.04
C ALA A 6 14.57 -3.02 14.99
N GLU A 7 13.53 -2.21 15.17
CA GLU A 7 12.16 -2.69 15.09
C GLU A 7 11.87 -3.22 13.67
N PRO A 8 11.20 -4.37 13.53
CA PRO A 8 10.86 -4.90 12.22
C PRO A 8 9.88 -3.95 11.51
N PHE A 9 9.98 -3.86 10.19
CA PHE A 9 9.03 -3.09 9.36
C PHE A 9 7.57 -3.40 9.70
N LYS A 10 7.23 -4.69 9.86
CA LYS A 10 5.90 -5.11 10.30
C LYS A 10 5.99 -6.39 11.11
N THR A 11 5.12 -6.50 12.12
CA THR A 11 4.80 -7.76 12.79
C THR A 11 3.30 -8.02 12.69
N CYS A 12 2.92 -9.24 12.34
CA CYS A 12 1.53 -9.68 12.34
C CYS A 12 1.04 -9.79 13.79
N PRO A 13 0.02 -9.03 14.21
CA PRO A 13 -0.47 -9.09 15.59
C PRO A 13 -1.21 -10.39 15.90
N LYS A 14 -1.68 -11.13 14.88
CA LYS A 14 -2.45 -12.37 15.05
C LYS A 14 -1.58 -13.62 15.22
N CYS A 15 -0.50 -13.76 14.45
CA CYS A 15 0.31 -14.98 14.43
C CYS A 15 1.81 -14.74 14.67
N GLY A 16 2.23 -13.50 14.93
CA GLY A 16 3.62 -13.17 15.27
C GLY A 16 4.61 -13.22 14.10
N ALA A 17 4.18 -13.42 12.85
CA ALA A 17 5.07 -13.33 11.69
C ALA A 17 5.75 -11.95 11.64
N ARG A 18 7.06 -11.91 11.39
CA ARG A 18 7.86 -10.69 11.40
C ARG A 18 8.49 -10.47 10.04
N TRP A 19 8.36 -9.26 9.53
CA TRP A 19 9.00 -8.81 8.30
C TRP A 19 9.99 -7.70 8.66
N PRO A 20 11.31 -8.00 8.68
CA PRO A 20 12.33 -7.02 9.05
C PRO A 20 12.34 -5.83 8.11
N LEU A 21 12.27 -6.08 6.80
CA LEU A 21 12.26 -5.06 5.77
C LEU A 21 10.91 -5.02 5.04
N ARG A 22 10.58 -3.85 4.49
CA ARG A 22 9.45 -3.69 3.56
C ARG A 22 9.53 -4.68 2.39
N ALA A 23 10.74 -4.92 1.87
CA ALA A 23 10.95 -5.86 0.78
C ALA A 23 10.58 -7.30 1.19
N ASP A 24 10.82 -7.70 2.44
CA ASP A 24 10.42 -9.03 2.94
C ASP A 24 8.90 -9.14 3.01
N PHE A 25 8.24 -8.09 3.50
CA PHE A 25 6.77 -8.00 3.54
C PHE A 25 6.15 -8.09 2.14
N LEU A 26 6.72 -7.36 1.18
CA LEU A 26 6.22 -7.34 -0.20
C LEU A 26 6.56 -8.62 -0.97
N LYS A 27 7.65 -9.32 -0.65
CA LYS A 27 8.01 -10.62 -1.25
C LYS A 27 7.18 -11.77 -0.70
N ASP A 28 6.59 -11.64 0.48
CA ASP A 28 5.82 -12.70 1.11
C ASP A 28 4.59 -13.08 0.24
N PRO A 29 4.50 -14.34 -0.24
CA PRO A 29 3.37 -14.81 -1.05
C PRO A 29 2.08 -14.94 -0.23
N GLU A 30 2.15 -15.06 1.09
CA GLU A 30 0.99 -15.09 1.98
C GLU A 30 0.47 -13.69 2.28
N VAL A 31 1.12 -12.63 1.79
CA VAL A 31 0.69 -11.23 1.96
C VAL A 31 0.19 -10.67 0.62
N THR A 32 -1.12 -10.40 0.55
CA THR A 32 -1.79 -9.89 -0.65
C THR A 32 -2.40 -8.52 -0.37
N LEU A 33 -2.24 -7.57 -1.30
CA LEU A 33 -2.88 -6.27 -1.20
C LEU A 33 -4.40 -6.41 -1.35
N ALA A 34 -5.15 -5.93 -0.37
CA ALA A 34 -6.62 -5.93 -0.37
C ALA A 34 -7.20 -4.60 -0.87
N GLY A 35 -6.50 -3.48 -0.62
CA GLY A 35 -6.91 -2.18 -1.11
C GLY A 35 -6.26 -1.03 -0.35
N PHE A 36 -6.85 0.16 -0.49
CA PHE A 36 -6.41 1.38 0.17
C PHE A 36 -7.60 2.03 0.90
N GLN A 37 -7.39 2.44 2.15
CA GLN A 37 -8.37 3.15 2.95
C GLN A 37 -7.87 4.57 3.25
N LEU A 38 -8.65 5.56 2.87
CA LEU A 38 -8.42 6.95 3.28
C LEU A 38 -8.63 7.09 4.79
N GLY A 39 -7.68 7.73 5.45
CA GLY A 39 -7.74 8.09 6.85
C GLY A 39 -8.63 9.33 7.08
N PRO A 40 -9.09 9.52 8.31
CA PRO A 40 -9.80 10.73 8.70
C PRO A 40 -8.86 11.95 8.57
N GLY A 41 -9.40 13.07 8.06
CA GLY A 41 -8.66 14.32 7.85
C GLY A 41 -8.37 14.69 6.39
N GLY A 42 -8.54 13.74 5.46
CA GLY A 42 -8.48 14.01 4.02
C GLY A 42 -7.06 14.20 3.46
N HIS A 43 -6.87 13.63 2.27
CA HIS A 43 -5.77 13.84 1.31
C HIS A 43 -4.36 13.33 1.66
N THR A 44 -4.01 13.05 2.92
CA THR A 44 -2.63 12.60 3.26
C THR A 44 -2.53 11.48 4.28
N SER A 45 -3.60 11.20 5.02
CA SER A 45 -3.67 10.06 5.93
C SER A 45 -4.33 8.90 5.19
N GLY A 46 -3.65 7.77 5.06
CA GLY A 46 -4.26 6.60 4.42
C GLY A 46 -3.44 5.35 4.67
N PHE A 47 -4.11 4.21 4.53
CA PHE A 47 -3.57 2.91 4.85
C PHE A 47 -3.72 1.99 3.65
N PHE A 48 -2.63 1.37 3.23
CA PHE A 48 -2.72 0.16 2.44
C PHE A 48 -3.13 -0.99 3.34
N LEU A 49 -4.17 -1.70 2.91
CA LEU A 49 -4.72 -2.85 3.59
C LEU A 49 -4.21 -4.10 2.90
N PHE A 50 -3.61 -5.00 3.67
CA PHE A 50 -3.12 -6.29 3.19
C PHE A 50 -3.84 -7.41 3.91
N HIS A 51 -4.15 -8.49 3.20
CA HIS A 51 -4.55 -9.76 3.82
C HIS A 51 -3.32 -10.63 4.04
N HIS A 52 -3.22 -11.20 5.23
CA HIS A 52 -2.23 -12.22 5.54
C HIS A 52 -2.92 -13.59 5.53
N GLN A 53 -2.75 -14.32 4.43
CA GLN A 53 -3.44 -15.56 4.10
C GLN A 53 -3.23 -16.64 5.18
N LYS A 54 -2.00 -16.75 5.70
CA LYS A 54 -1.62 -17.72 6.74
C LYS A 54 -2.55 -17.74 7.95
N CYS A 55 -3.01 -16.57 8.37
CA CYS A 55 -3.81 -16.42 9.59
C CYS A 55 -5.15 -15.71 9.36
N GLY A 56 -5.43 -15.29 8.12
CA GLY A 56 -6.65 -14.56 7.76
C GLY A 56 -6.83 -13.21 8.46
N THR A 57 -5.75 -12.55 8.90
CA THR A 57 -5.84 -11.19 9.45
C THR A 57 -5.66 -10.14 8.36
N SER A 58 -6.18 -8.95 8.61
CA SER A 58 -5.85 -7.76 7.82
C SER A 58 -4.74 -6.96 8.50
N LEU A 59 -3.81 -6.44 7.71
CA LEU A 59 -2.68 -5.62 8.13
C LEU A 59 -2.81 -4.26 7.45
N ALA A 60 -3.03 -3.21 8.24
CA ALA A 60 -2.97 -1.83 7.77
C ALA A 60 -1.52 -1.31 7.87
N ILE A 61 -1.02 -0.72 6.80
CA ILE A 61 0.27 -0.03 6.77
C ILE A 61 0.04 1.39 6.28
N TYR A 62 0.55 2.36 7.04
CA TYR A 62 0.46 3.76 6.69
C TYR A 62 1.14 4.03 5.34
N LEU A 63 0.67 5.00 4.59
CA LEU A 63 1.13 5.32 3.22
C LEU A 63 2.64 5.62 3.07
N PRO A 64 3.30 6.43 3.93
CA PRO A 64 4.64 6.97 3.65
C PRO A 64 5.74 5.96 3.37
N PRO A 65 5.82 4.78 4.03
CA PRO A 65 6.77 3.74 3.68
C PRO A 65 6.68 3.18 2.25
N PHE A 66 5.64 3.52 1.48
CA PHE A 66 5.49 3.12 0.08
C PHE A 66 5.58 4.28 -0.89
N ALA A 67 5.84 5.51 -0.42
CA ALA A 67 5.78 6.68 -1.28
C ALA A 67 6.84 6.70 -2.39
N ASP A 68 7.98 6.06 -2.16
CA ASP A 68 9.04 5.86 -3.14
C ASP A 68 8.68 4.86 -4.26
N LEU A 69 7.56 4.14 -4.15
CA LEU A 69 7.08 3.26 -5.20
C LEU A 69 6.29 4.00 -6.30
N ALA A 70 5.87 5.24 -6.03
CA ALA A 70 5.19 6.06 -7.03
C ALA A 70 6.17 6.53 -8.11
N LYS A 71 5.72 6.60 -9.37
CA LYS A 71 6.57 7.06 -10.49
C LYS A 71 6.59 8.58 -10.64
N GLY A 72 5.61 9.26 -10.04
CA GLY A 72 5.41 10.71 -10.15
C GLY A 72 5.75 11.48 -8.87
N PRO A 73 5.60 12.81 -8.91
CA PRO A 73 5.71 13.62 -7.72
C PRO A 73 4.69 13.17 -6.68
N ILE A 74 5.12 13.33 -5.44
CA ILE A 74 4.35 13.12 -4.24
C ILE A 74 3.24 14.21 -4.19
N VAL A 75 2.00 13.88 -4.58
CA VAL A 75 0.88 14.86 -4.67
C VAL A 75 -0.12 14.71 -3.54
N TRP A 76 0.04 15.56 -2.51
CA TRP A 76 -0.63 15.44 -1.20
C TRP A 76 -1.99 16.11 -1.11
N ARG A 77 -2.52 16.62 -2.22
CA ARG A 77 -3.84 17.23 -2.29
C ARG A 77 -4.61 16.62 -3.45
N SER A 78 -5.83 16.18 -3.18
CA SER A 78 -6.75 15.84 -4.27
C SER A 78 -7.21 17.14 -4.91
N LYS A 79 -6.84 17.38 -6.17
CA LYS A 79 -7.51 18.39 -7.01
C LYS A 79 -8.80 17.83 -7.63
N CYS A 80 -9.13 16.55 -7.42
CA CYS A 80 -10.35 15.93 -7.98
C CYS A 80 -11.67 16.52 -7.46
N SER A 81 -11.66 17.31 -6.38
CA SER A 81 -12.84 18.08 -5.97
C SER A 81 -13.19 19.23 -6.95
N VAL A 82 -12.35 19.51 -7.95
CA VAL A 82 -12.57 20.52 -8.99
C VAL A 82 -12.60 19.83 -10.37
N GLY A 83 -13.80 19.46 -10.83
CA GLY A 83 -14.04 19.19 -12.26
C GLY A 83 -14.01 17.73 -12.75
N LEU A 84 -13.69 16.74 -11.91
CA LEU A 84 -13.82 15.30 -12.27
C LEU A 84 -14.72 14.55 -11.28
N PRO A 85 -15.57 13.62 -11.75
CA PRO A 85 -16.35 12.77 -10.86
C PRO A 85 -15.41 11.86 -10.05
N ALA A 86 -15.77 11.59 -8.80
CA ALA A 86 -14.99 10.72 -7.90
C ALA A 86 -14.73 9.31 -8.49
N SER A 87 -15.59 8.86 -9.41
CA SER A 87 -15.48 7.58 -10.12
C SER A 87 -14.41 7.57 -11.22
N PHE A 88 -13.86 8.71 -11.64
CA PHE A 88 -12.90 8.77 -12.76
C PHE A 88 -11.65 7.92 -12.50
N CYS A 89 -11.10 7.98 -11.28
CA CYS A 89 -9.94 7.16 -10.90
C CYS A 89 -10.30 5.73 -10.47
N LEU A 90 -11.60 5.45 -10.24
CA LEU A 90 -12.08 4.17 -9.71
C LEU A 90 -12.76 3.31 -10.78
N ALA A 91 -12.92 3.82 -12.00
CA ALA A 91 -13.54 3.11 -13.10
C ALA A 91 -12.59 2.01 -13.63
N PRO A 92 -13.01 0.73 -13.66
CA PRO A 92 -12.22 -0.31 -14.30
C PRO A 92 -12.08 -0.02 -15.80
N GLY A 93 -10.85 0.02 -16.31
CA GLY A 93 -10.55 0.18 -17.73
C GLY A 93 -10.02 1.56 -18.16
N THR A 94 -10.01 2.56 -17.27
CA THR A 94 -9.37 3.86 -17.55
C THR A 94 -7.91 3.82 -17.08
N SER A 95 -7.06 3.16 -17.87
CA SER A 95 -5.59 3.18 -17.72
C SER A 95 -5.01 4.54 -18.18
N THR A 96 -5.59 5.64 -17.72
CA THR A 96 -5.15 6.98 -18.08
C THR A 96 -4.73 7.71 -16.81
N SER A 97 -3.50 8.25 -16.81
CA SER A 97 -3.00 9.14 -15.77
C SER A 97 -4.02 10.22 -15.43
N CYS A 98 -4.17 10.52 -14.14
CA CYS A 98 -5.10 11.54 -13.70
C CYS A 98 -4.59 12.91 -14.17
N PRO A 99 -5.35 13.67 -14.97
CA PRO A 99 -4.86 14.95 -15.50
C PRO A 99 -4.75 16.04 -14.42
N LEU A 100 -5.20 15.78 -13.19
CA LEU A 100 -5.32 16.76 -12.12
C LEU A 100 -4.20 16.69 -11.07
N GLU A 101 -3.17 15.86 -11.22
CA GLU A 101 -2.16 15.60 -10.18
C GLU A 101 -2.85 15.26 -8.84
N CYS A 102 -3.37 14.04 -8.74
CA CYS A 102 -4.25 13.64 -7.63
C CYS A 102 -3.62 12.56 -6.76
N VAL A 103 -3.93 12.57 -5.46
CA VAL A 103 -3.62 11.47 -4.53
C VAL A 103 -4.08 10.10 -5.05
N CYS A 104 -5.15 10.06 -5.85
CA CYS A 104 -5.64 8.83 -6.48
C CYS A 104 -4.64 8.23 -7.48
N GLU A 105 -3.93 9.06 -8.26
CA GLU A 105 -2.90 8.59 -9.19
C GLU A 105 -1.68 8.07 -8.42
N PHE A 106 -1.27 8.80 -7.39
CA PHE A 106 -0.21 8.36 -6.49
C PHE A 106 -0.55 7.01 -5.84
N VAL A 107 -1.76 6.85 -5.29
CA VAL A 107 -2.22 5.57 -4.69
C VAL A 107 -2.29 4.47 -5.74
N TRP A 108 -2.72 4.79 -6.96
CA TRP A 108 -2.76 3.85 -8.08
C TRP A 108 -1.36 3.36 -8.45
N ASP A 109 -0.39 4.25 -8.63
CA ASP A 109 1.00 3.89 -8.96
C ASP A 109 1.59 2.96 -7.91
N VAL A 110 1.40 3.29 -6.62
CA VAL A 110 1.88 2.46 -5.52
C VAL A 110 1.15 1.11 -5.49
N THR A 111 -0.16 1.10 -5.73
CA THR A 111 -0.96 -0.13 -5.83
C THR A 111 -0.42 -1.04 -6.94
N GLN A 112 -0.16 -0.48 -8.13
CA GLN A 112 0.39 -1.21 -9.26
C GLN A 112 1.80 -1.75 -8.95
N ALA A 113 2.66 -0.92 -8.35
CA ALA A 113 4.00 -1.34 -7.95
C ALA A 113 3.98 -2.49 -6.93
N ILE A 114 3.06 -2.45 -5.96
CA ILE A 114 2.87 -3.52 -4.97
C ILE A 114 2.32 -4.79 -5.62
N GLN A 115 1.32 -4.67 -6.50
CA GLN A 115 0.70 -5.82 -7.18
C GLN A 115 1.66 -6.53 -8.13
N GLN A 116 2.56 -5.78 -8.78
CA GLN A 116 3.57 -6.30 -9.69
C GLN A 116 4.87 -6.71 -8.97
N TRP A 117 4.94 -6.54 -7.65
CA TRP A 117 6.13 -6.86 -6.88
C TRP A 117 6.43 -8.36 -6.93
N PRO A 118 7.68 -8.77 -7.24
CA PRO A 118 8.03 -10.19 -7.36
C PRO A 118 7.84 -10.90 -6.01
N LYS A 119 6.93 -11.87 -5.99
CA LYS A 119 6.66 -12.72 -4.82
C LYS A 119 7.65 -13.89 -4.77
N GLY A 120 8.01 -14.29 -3.55
CA GLY A 120 8.73 -15.53 -3.30
C GLY A 120 7.85 -16.75 -3.59
N ALA A 121 8.47 -17.94 -3.60
CA ALA A 121 7.74 -19.18 -3.74
C ALA A 121 6.77 -19.36 -2.55
N ALA A 122 5.52 -19.69 -2.84
CA ALA A 122 4.57 -20.09 -1.80
C ALA A 122 5.12 -21.32 -1.05
N PRO A 123 5.00 -21.38 0.28
CA PRO A 123 5.35 -22.59 1.02
C PRO A 123 4.52 -23.75 0.45
N ARG A 124 5.19 -24.87 0.14
CA ARG A 124 4.48 -26.11 -0.21
C ARG A 124 3.75 -26.58 1.04
N ALA A 125 2.44 -26.77 0.91
CA ALA A 125 1.58 -27.37 1.93
C ALA A 125 2.00 -28.81 2.24
#